data_AF-A0A7N2L127-F1
#
_entry.id   AF-A0A7N2L127-F1
#
_cell.length_a   1.000
_cell.length_b   1.000
_cell.length_c   1.000
_cell.angle_alpha   90.00
_cell.angle_beta   90.00
_cell.angle_gamma   90.00
#
_symmetry.space_group_name_H-M   'P 1'
#
loop_
_entity.id
_entity.type
_entity.pdbx_description
1 polymer ?
#
loop_
_entity_poly.entity_id
_entity_poly.type
_entity_poly.pdbx_seq_one_letter_code
_entity_poly.pdbx_strand_id
1 'polypeptide(L)'
;MASNAGTRKTFIDSSITIGSSYNFHGLDLHWEFPSTTTDMTNLGLLFKEWREAVEKESKNSNKPQLLLTAAVYYSSVFCSLSYPAEAMENNLDWINVMAFDFGAPTWKPNLTEAPAALYNPFSEVSGDSGISSWIQTGFPARKIVFGLPYYGYAWKLKDANNHGFLAPANGPDITANGALG
;
A
#
# COMPACT_ATOMS: atom_id res chain seq x y z
N MET A 1 -11.55 -2.08 14.23
CA MET A 1 -10.30 -1.82 14.99
C MET A 1 -10.01 -0.33 15.12
N ALA A 2 -9.92 0.43 14.03
CA ALA A 2 -9.53 1.86 14.10
C ALA A 2 -10.62 2.83 14.62
N SER A 3 -11.88 2.41 14.67
CA SER A 3 -13.07 3.28 14.80
C SER A 3 -13.21 4.04 16.13
N ASN A 4 -12.55 3.61 17.20
CA ASN A 4 -12.53 4.35 18.47
C ASN A 4 -11.22 4.12 19.24
N ALA A 5 -10.95 4.99 20.20
CA ALA A 5 -9.71 4.99 20.96
C ALA A 5 -9.48 3.69 21.75
N GLY A 6 -10.53 3.10 22.33
CA GLY A 6 -10.40 1.85 23.08
C GLY A 6 -9.97 0.68 22.22
N THR A 7 -10.58 0.52 21.04
CA THR A 7 -10.22 -0.56 20.11
C THR A 7 -8.88 -0.33 19.43
N ARG A 8 -8.50 0.94 19.17
CA ARG A 8 -7.14 1.28 18.69
C ARG A 8 -6.10 0.92 19.73
N LYS A 9 -6.31 1.29 20.99
CA LYS A 9 -5.40 0.96 22.09
C LYS A 9 -5.19 -0.55 22.22
N THR A 10 -6.27 -1.34 22.21
CA THR A 10 -6.17 -2.80 22.27
C THR A 10 -5.32 -3.37 21.13
N PHE A 11 -5.52 -2.88 19.90
CA PHE A 11 -4.69 -3.28 18.75
C PHE A 11 -3.23 -2.85 18.90
N ILE A 12 -2.99 -1.59 19.27
CA ILE A 12 -1.64 -1.04 19.49
C ILE A 12 -0.89 -1.86 20.55
N ASP A 13 -1.47 -2.04 21.73
CA ASP A 13 -0.82 -2.77 22.83
C ASP A 13 -0.49 -4.22 22.43
N SER A 14 -1.43 -4.90 21.75
CA SER A 14 -1.22 -6.28 21.30
C SER A 14 -0.18 -6.39 20.20
N SER A 15 -0.17 -5.47 19.23
CA SER A 15 0.84 -5.44 18.15
C SER A 15 2.25 -5.21 18.67
N ILE A 16 2.43 -4.28 19.61
CA ILE A 16 3.72 -4.02 20.27
C ILE A 16 4.15 -5.24 21.08
N THR A 17 3.23 -5.87 21.82
CA THR A 17 3.53 -7.08 22.59
C THR A 17 4.05 -8.20 21.68
N ILE A 18 3.40 -8.44 20.54
CA ILE A 18 3.84 -9.44 19.56
C ILE A 18 5.21 -9.03 18.98
N GLY A 19 5.36 -7.78 18.53
CA GLY A 19 6.61 -7.27 17.97
C GLY A 19 7.80 -7.50 18.90
N SER A 20 7.67 -7.08 20.16
CA SER A 20 8.74 -7.20 21.16
C SER A 20 8.95 -8.64 21.65
N SER A 21 7.92 -9.48 21.69
CA SER A 21 8.04 -10.88 22.16
C SER A 21 8.73 -11.79 21.14
N TYR A 22 8.56 -11.50 19.85
CA TYR A 22 9.15 -12.27 18.76
C TYR A 22 10.40 -11.61 18.15
N ASN A 23 10.94 -10.57 18.81
CA ASN A 23 12.12 -9.82 18.36
C ASN A 23 12.00 -9.26 16.93
N PHE A 24 10.80 -8.84 16.53
CA PHE A 24 10.66 -8.04 15.31
C PHE A 24 11.28 -6.66 15.51
N HIS A 25 11.81 -6.09 14.43
CA HIS A 25 12.37 -4.74 14.43
C HIS A 25 11.31 -3.66 14.18
N GLY A 26 10.10 -4.06 13.78
CA GLY A 26 9.05 -3.13 13.41
C GLY A 26 7.74 -3.81 13.08
N LEU A 27 6.74 -2.99 12.77
CA LEU A 27 5.38 -3.36 12.46
C LEU A 27 4.94 -2.59 11.21
N ASP A 28 4.39 -3.31 10.23
CA ASP A 28 3.83 -2.73 9.01
C ASP A 28 2.30 -2.85 9.04
N LEU A 29 1.59 -1.74 8.91
CA LEU A 29 0.13 -1.75 8.79
C LEU A 29 -0.27 -1.86 7.32
N HIS A 30 -0.97 -2.94 6.99
CA HIS A 30 -1.48 -3.17 5.63
C HIS A 30 -3.03 -3.19 5.62
N TRP A 31 -3.64 -1.99 5.58
CA TRP A 31 -5.09 -1.84 5.42
C TRP A 31 -5.40 -1.49 3.95
N GLU A 32 -6.01 -2.44 3.23
CA GLU A 32 -6.38 -2.30 1.82
C GLU A 32 -7.91 -2.18 1.61
N PHE A 33 -8.49 -1.01 1.37
CA PHE A 33 -8.00 0.31 1.75
C PHE A 33 -9.04 0.97 2.67
N PRO A 34 -8.68 1.98 3.46
CA PRO A 34 -9.66 2.82 4.16
C PRO A 34 -10.68 3.38 3.16
N SER A 35 -11.97 3.13 3.38
CA SER A 35 -13.01 3.36 2.37
C SER A 35 -13.97 4.52 2.71
N THR A 36 -13.72 5.24 3.80
CA THR A 36 -14.50 6.42 4.19
C THR A 36 -13.62 7.54 4.73
N THR A 37 -14.11 8.78 4.75
CA THR A 37 -13.43 9.92 5.40
C THR A 37 -13.18 9.66 6.88
N THR A 38 -14.11 8.96 7.54
CA THR A 38 -13.98 8.54 8.94
C THR A 38 -12.84 7.54 9.11
N ASP A 39 -12.69 6.59 8.17
CA ASP A 39 -11.57 5.65 8.18
C ASP A 39 -10.23 6.37 8.00
N MET A 40 -10.13 7.33 7.06
CA MET A 40 -8.92 8.13 6.87
C MET A 40 -8.56 8.95 8.12
N THR A 41 -9.57 9.52 8.79
CA THR A 41 -9.36 10.24 10.06
C THR A 41 -8.87 9.30 11.15
N ASN A 42 -9.51 8.13 11.29
CA ASN A 42 -9.15 7.13 12.28
C ASN A 42 -7.77 6.50 12.01
N LEU A 43 -7.37 6.40 10.74
CA LEU A 43 -6.04 5.95 10.35
C LEU A 43 -4.96 6.93 10.84
N GLY A 44 -5.17 8.23 10.69
CA GLY A 44 -4.26 9.25 11.22
C GLY A 44 -4.14 9.20 12.75
N LEU A 45 -5.26 9.03 13.45
CA LEU A 45 -5.28 8.84 14.91
C LEU A 45 -4.55 7.56 15.33
N LEU A 46 -4.77 6.45 14.61
CA LEU A 46 -4.09 5.20 14.86
C LEU A 46 -2.57 5.36 14.76
N PHE A 47 -2.05 5.97 13.69
CA PHE A 47 -0.61 6.15 13.54
C PHE A 47 0.00 7.01 14.64
N LYS A 48 -0.68 8.09 15.03
CA LYS A 48 -0.26 8.93 16.15
C LYS A 48 -0.17 8.15 17.45
N GLU A 49 -1.26 7.49 17.84
CA GLU A 49 -1.32 6.72 19.08
C GLU A 49 -0.33 5.55 19.07
N TRP A 50 -0.08 4.95 17.90
CA TRP A 50 0.87 3.84 17.75
C TRP A 50 2.32 4.29 17.96
N ARG A 51 2.72 5.43 17.38
CA ARG A 51 4.05 6.02 17.59
C ARG A 51 4.27 6.37 19.06
N GLU A 52 3.31 7.03 19.69
CA GLU A 52 3.38 7.37 21.12
C GLU A 52 3.55 6.12 22.01
N ALA A 53 2.82 5.04 21.72
CA ALA A 53 2.92 3.80 22.48
C ALA A 53 4.26 3.08 22.27
N VAL A 54 4.76 3.04 21.04
CA VAL A 54 6.05 2.45 20.69
C VAL A 54 7.22 3.22 21.34
N GLU A 55 7.18 4.55 21.35
CA GLU A 55 8.17 5.36 22.08
C GLU A 55 8.14 5.10 23.59
N LYS A 56 6.93 4.95 24.16
CA LYS A 56 6.76 4.64 25.58
C LYS A 56 7.29 3.25 25.93
N GLU A 57 7.04 2.25 25.09
CA GLU A 57 7.57 0.89 25.30
C GLU A 57 9.10 0.89 25.29
N SER A 58 9.72 1.51 24.28
CA SER A 58 11.18 1.60 24.17
C SER A 58 11.83 2.25 25.40
N LYS A 59 11.24 3.34 25.91
CA LYS A 59 11.70 4.01 27.15
C LYS A 59 11.57 3.12 28.38
N ASN A 60 10.52 2.29 28.47
CA ASN A 60 10.28 1.42 29.63
C ASN A 60 11.13 0.16 29.60
N SER A 61 11.40 -0.40 28.42
CA SER A 61 12.11 -1.67 28.25
C SER A 61 13.62 -1.49 27.99
N ASN A 62 14.09 -0.25 27.75
CA ASN A 62 15.44 0.06 27.28
C ASN A 62 15.81 -0.70 25.99
N LYS A 63 14.81 -1.08 25.17
CA LYS A 63 15.01 -1.69 23.85
C LYS A 63 14.92 -0.64 22.75
N PRO A 64 15.53 -0.88 21.57
CA PRO A 64 15.31 -0.05 20.40
C PRO A 64 13.82 0.08 20.08
N GLN A 65 13.43 1.27 19.65
CA GLN A 65 12.07 1.55 19.21
C GLN A 65 11.71 0.69 17.99
N LEU A 66 10.52 0.08 18.00
CA LEU A 66 9.99 -0.61 16.83
C LEU A 66 9.79 0.39 15.68
N LEU A 67 10.22 0.02 14.47
CA LEU A 67 9.90 0.75 13.26
C LEU A 67 8.40 0.63 12.97
N LEU A 68 7.77 1.69 12.49
CA LEU A 68 6.38 1.70 12.05
C LEU A 68 6.31 2.06 10.59
N THR A 69 5.73 1.18 9.78
CA THR A 69 5.55 1.40 8.34
C THR A 69 4.11 1.11 7.94
N ALA A 70 3.75 1.47 6.72
CA ALA A 70 2.46 1.08 6.16
C ALA A 70 2.60 0.81 4.67
N ALA A 71 1.98 -0.28 4.21
CA ALA A 71 1.70 -0.50 2.80
C ALA A 71 0.44 0.29 2.41
N VAL A 72 0.56 1.08 1.34
CA VAL A 72 -0.46 2.07 0.95
C VAL A 72 -0.76 2.00 -0.53
N TYR A 73 -1.90 2.57 -0.91
CA TYR A 73 -2.30 2.69 -2.31
C TYR A 73 -1.23 3.41 -3.15
N TYR A 74 -1.14 3.08 -4.44
CA TYR A 74 -0.13 3.64 -5.34
C TYR A 74 -0.13 5.18 -5.36
N SER A 75 -1.32 5.78 -5.16
CA SER A 75 -1.55 7.22 -5.09
C SER A 75 -1.99 7.63 -3.68
N SER A 76 -1.74 8.88 -3.31
CA SER A 76 -2.19 9.49 -2.05
C SER A 76 -3.71 9.70 -1.96
N VAL A 77 -4.44 9.44 -3.06
CA VAL A 77 -5.90 9.52 -3.13
C VAL A 77 -6.48 8.19 -3.58
N PHE A 78 -7.41 7.63 -2.80
CA PHE A 78 -8.16 6.41 -3.11
C PHE A 78 -9.66 6.72 -3.20
N CYS A 79 -10.29 6.53 -4.36
CA CYS A 79 -11.73 6.77 -4.56
C CYS A 79 -12.21 8.15 -4.03
N SER A 80 -11.45 9.21 -4.31
CA SER A 80 -11.67 10.58 -3.82
C SER A 80 -11.38 10.84 -2.33
N LEU A 81 -10.84 9.85 -1.61
CA LEU A 81 -10.41 9.99 -0.22
C LEU A 81 -8.90 10.21 -0.17
N SER A 82 -8.47 11.29 0.48
CA SER A 82 -7.05 11.56 0.70
C SER A 82 -6.54 10.82 1.93
N TYR A 83 -5.38 10.18 1.82
CA TYR A 83 -4.66 9.67 2.97
C TYR A 83 -4.26 10.81 3.92
N PRO A 84 -4.16 10.57 5.24
CA PRO A 84 -3.73 11.56 6.23
C PRO A 84 -2.20 11.74 6.18
N ALA A 85 -1.69 12.29 5.06
CA ALA A 85 -0.27 12.35 4.73
C ALA A 85 0.60 12.98 5.83
N GLU A 86 0.18 14.11 6.41
CA GLU A 86 0.89 14.78 7.50
C GLU A 86 0.99 13.89 8.76
N ALA A 87 -0.11 13.24 9.15
CA ALA A 87 -0.10 12.32 10.29
C ALA A 87 0.78 11.10 10.01
N MET A 88 0.76 10.59 8.78
CA MET A 88 1.62 9.49 8.36
C MET A 88 3.10 9.89 8.36
N GLU A 89 3.45 11.05 7.83
CA GLU A 89 4.82 11.57 7.83
C GLU A 89 5.35 11.70 9.25
N ASN A 90 4.56 12.26 10.15
CA ASN A 90 5.01 12.51 11.52
C ASN A 90 5.18 11.23 12.35
N ASN A 91 4.51 10.14 11.99
CA ASN A 91 4.39 8.97 12.87
C ASN A 91 4.92 7.66 12.28
N LEU A 92 5.10 7.54 10.96
CA LEU A 92 5.71 6.37 10.32
C LEU A 92 7.18 6.62 10.01
N ASP A 93 8.00 5.57 9.99
CA ASP A 93 9.38 5.63 9.53
C ASP A 93 9.46 5.74 8.00
N TRP A 94 8.57 5.04 7.28
CA TRP A 94 8.34 5.20 5.84
C TRP A 94 7.01 4.57 5.41
N ILE A 95 6.62 4.81 4.16
CA ILE A 95 5.49 4.14 3.49
C ILE A 95 6.00 3.23 2.38
N ASN A 96 5.35 2.07 2.20
CA ASN A 96 5.57 1.14 1.11
C ASN A 96 4.45 1.36 0.08
N VAL A 97 4.75 2.06 -1.01
CA VAL A 97 3.74 2.40 -2.03
C VAL A 97 3.56 1.20 -2.96
N MET A 98 2.34 0.66 -3.01
CA MET A 98 1.99 -0.47 -3.88
C MET A 98 1.80 -0.01 -5.33
N ALA A 99 2.91 0.29 -6.01
CA ALA A 99 2.96 0.76 -7.40
C ALA A 99 2.80 -0.38 -8.42
N PHE A 100 1.80 -1.23 -8.21
CA PHE A 100 1.51 -2.43 -8.99
C PHE A 100 0.01 -2.75 -8.94
N ASP A 101 -0.39 -3.88 -9.56
CA ASP A 101 -1.77 -4.30 -9.77
C ASP A 101 -2.64 -3.27 -10.52
N PHE A 102 -2.01 -2.47 -11.39
CA PHE A 102 -2.73 -1.52 -12.25
C PHE A 102 -3.67 -2.20 -13.24
N GLY A 103 -3.38 -3.45 -13.61
CA GLY A 103 -4.24 -4.27 -14.44
C GLY A 103 -3.95 -5.76 -14.24
N ALA A 104 -5.01 -6.56 -14.20
CA ALA A 104 -4.98 -8.01 -14.22
C ALA A 104 -6.20 -8.56 -14.99
N PRO A 105 -6.13 -9.78 -15.53
CA PRO A 105 -7.16 -10.31 -16.41
C PRO A 105 -8.50 -10.59 -15.73
N THR A 106 -8.54 -10.66 -14.40
CA THR A 106 -9.78 -10.90 -13.64
C THR A 106 -10.69 -9.66 -13.56
N TRP A 107 -10.14 -8.44 -13.54
CA TRP A 107 -10.91 -7.19 -13.56
C TRP A 107 -10.74 -6.37 -14.85
N LYS A 108 -9.73 -6.68 -15.66
CA LYS A 108 -9.52 -6.15 -17.02
C LYS A 108 -9.33 -7.28 -18.02
N PRO A 109 -10.37 -8.10 -18.30
CA PRO A 109 -10.22 -9.32 -19.12
C PRO A 109 -9.97 -9.05 -20.61
N ASN A 110 -10.36 -7.88 -21.10
CA ASN A 110 -10.52 -7.65 -22.53
C ASN A 110 -9.27 -7.10 -23.22
N LEU A 111 -8.31 -6.56 -22.47
CA LEU A 111 -7.09 -5.96 -22.98
C LEU A 111 -5.91 -6.35 -22.09
N THR A 112 -4.77 -6.69 -22.69
CA THR A 112 -3.52 -6.91 -21.94
C THR A 112 -3.01 -5.60 -21.34
N GLU A 113 -2.45 -5.60 -20.15
CA GLU A 113 -1.88 -4.40 -19.55
C GLU A 113 -0.64 -4.74 -18.71
N ALA A 114 0.26 -3.78 -18.57
CA ALA A 114 1.41 -3.93 -17.68
C ALA A 114 0.96 -3.73 -16.23
N PRO A 115 1.15 -4.72 -15.33
CA PRO A 115 0.64 -4.64 -13.96
C PRO A 115 1.33 -3.58 -13.11
N ALA A 116 2.54 -3.15 -13.48
CA ALA A 116 3.36 -2.20 -12.74
C ALA A 116 4.12 -1.27 -13.70
N ALA A 117 3.40 -0.67 -14.65
CA ALA A 117 4.00 0.29 -15.58
C ALA A 117 4.59 1.49 -14.82
N LEU A 118 5.89 1.76 -15.00
CA LEU A 118 6.50 2.99 -14.48
C LEU A 118 5.86 4.23 -15.11
N TYR A 119 5.63 4.18 -16.42
CA TYR A 119 4.93 5.18 -17.21
C TYR A 119 3.82 4.50 -18.03
N ASN A 120 2.66 5.15 -18.15
CA ASN A 120 1.56 4.66 -18.97
C ASN A 120 1.15 5.75 -19.99
N PRO A 121 1.32 5.52 -21.31
CA PRO A 121 1.00 6.54 -22.32
C PRO A 121 -0.50 6.70 -22.59
N PHE A 122 -1.36 5.83 -22.04
CA PHE A 122 -2.80 5.82 -22.27
C PHE A 122 -3.64 6.06 -21.01
N SER A 123 -3.00 6.24 -19.85
CA SER A 123 -3.66 6.47 -18.57
C SER A 123 -2.74 7.23 -17.62
N GLU A 124 -3.31 8.00 -16.71
CA GLU A 124 -2.56 8.58 -15.60
C GLU A 124 -2.17 7.53 -14.55
N VAL A 125 -2.69 6.31 -14.59
CA VAL A 125 -2.33 5.24 -13.63
C VAL A 125 -0.96 4.66 -13.98
N SER A 126 0.04 4.97 -13.15
CA SER A 126 1.42 4.48 -13.30
C SER A 126 2.19 4.61 -11.98
N GLY A 127 3.37 3.99 -11.92
CA GLY A 127 4.28 4.15 -10.79
C GLY A 127 4.75 5.59 -10.61
N ASP A 128 5.11 6.28 -11.70
CA ASP A 128 5.61 7.66 -11.68
C ASP A 128 4.55 8.65 -11.15
N SER A 129 3.33 8.57 -11.68
CA SER A 129 2.22 9.43 -11.23
C SER A 129 1.82 9.15 -9.78
N GLY A 130 1.84 7.89 -9.35
CA GLY A 130 1.57 7.50 -7.96
C GLY A 130 2.56 8.10 -6.97
N ILE A 131 3.86 7.96 -7.24
CA ILE A 131 4.91 8.56 -6.41
C ILE A 131 4.82 10.08 -6.42
N SER A 132 4.58 10.68 -7.59
CA SER A 132 4.38 12.11 -7.72
C SER A 132 3.20 12.59 -6.88
N SER A 133 2.09 11.85 -6.84
CA SER A 133 0.92 12.15 -5.99
C SER A 133 1.30 12.21 -4.50
N TRP A 134 2.10 11.25 -4.01
CA TRP A 134 2.57 11.26 -2.62
C TRP A 134 3.48 12.46 -2.33
N ILE A 135 4.44 12.75 -3.21
CA ILE A 135 5.34 13.90 -3.06
C ILE A 135 4.56 15.23 -3.03
N GLN A 136 3.51 15.36 -3.86
CA GLN A 136 2.67 16.56 -3.93
C GLN A 136 1.90 16.84 -2.63
N THR A 137 1.69 15.83 -1.78
CA THR A 137 1.11 16.04 -0.43
C THR A 137 2.08 16.69 0.55
N GLY A 138 3.36 16.84 0.18
CA GLY A 138 4.45 17.24 1.07
C GLY A 138 5.22 16.06 1.66
N PHE A 139 4.81 14.81 1.39
CA PHE A 139 5.47 13.63 1.94
C PHE A 139 6.94 13.56 1.48
N PRO A 140 7.92 13.40 2.39
CA PRO A 140 9.33 13.40 2.00
C PRO A 140 9.68 12.20 1.14
N ALA A 141 10.25 12.44 -0.06
CA ALA A 141 10.64 11.38 -0.99
C ALA A 141 11.53 10.29 -0.36
N ARG A 142 12.40 10.67 0.59
CA ARG A 142 13.27 9.72 1.33
C ARG A 142 12.51 8.71 2.21
N LYS A 143 11.23 8.96 2.49
CA LYS A 143 10.33 8.11 3.28
C LYS A 143 9.30 7.37 2.40
N ILE A 144 9.47 7.39 1.07
CA ILE A 144 8.61 6.70 0.12
C ILE A 144 9.40 5.54 -0.49
N VAL A 145 8.98 4.32 -0.21
CA VAL A 145 9.57 3.10 -0.78
C VAL A 145 8.71 2.65 -1.96
N PHE A 146 9.33 2.55 -3.14
CA PHE A 146 8.67 2.11 -4.37
C PHE A 146 8.49 0.59 -4.39
N GLY A 147 7.25 0.12 -4.43
CA GLY A 147 6.93 -1.30 -4.50
C GLY A 147 7.26 -1.90 -5.87
N LEU A 148 7.93 -3.06 -5.87
CA LEU A 148 8.25 -3.83 -7.07
C LEU A 148 7.59 -5.22 -6.96
N PRO A 149 6.66 -5.60 -7.87
CA PRO A 149 6.09 -6.93 -7.85
C PRO A 149 7.06 -7.94 -8.46
N TYR A 150 7.24 -9.08 -7.78
CA TYR A 150 8.03 -10.22 -8.26
C TYR A 150 7.12 -11.28 -8.92
N TYR A 151 5.95 -10.85 -9.36
CA TYR A 151 4.94 -11.62 -10.04
C TYR A 151 4.40 -10.82 -11.24
N GLY A 152 3.61 -11.48 -12.09
CA GLY A 152 2.93 -10.84 -13.21
C GLY A 152 1.60 -11.50 -13.52
N TYR A 153 0.95 -11.05 -14.58
CA TYR A 153 -0.29 -11.64 -15.06
C TYR A 153 -0.22 -12.02 -16.54
N ALA A 154 -0.88 -13.12 -16.90
CA ALA A 154 -1.04 -13.61 -18.25
C ALA A 154 -2.49 -13.49 -18.71
N TRP A 155 -2.67 -12.99 -19.93
CA TRP A 155 -3.96 -12.87 -20.59
C TRP A 155 -4.01 -13.80 -21.79
N LYS A 156 -5.19 -14.39 -22.03
CA LYS A 156 -5.41 -15.18 -23.23
C LYS A 156 -5.71 -14.25 -24.39
N LEU A 157 -4.77 -14.11 -25.33
CA LEU A 157 -4.95 -13.28 -26.52
C LEU A 157 -6.10 -13.79 -27.40
N LYS A 158 -6.85 -12.86 -28.01
CA LYS A 158 -7.85 -13.22 -29.04
C LYS A 158 -7.19 -13.64 -30.36
N ASP A 159 -6.04 -13.05 -30.66
CA ASP A 159 -5.21 -13.38 -31.82
C ASP A 159 -3.75 -13.39 -31.39
N ALA A 160 -3.07 -14.52 -31.56
CA ALA A 160 -1.66 -14.67 -31.18
C ALA A 160 -0.72 -13.75 -31.97
N ASN A 161 -1.13 -13.25 -33.15
CA ASN A 161 -0.36 -12.28 -33.93
C ASN A 161 -0.55 -10.83 -33.45
N ASN A 162 -1.52 -10.57 -32.59
CA ASN A 162 -1.73 -9.30 -31.92
C ASN A 162 -1.38 -9.42 -30.43
N HIS A 163 -0.11 -9.20 -30.13
CA HIS A 163 0.50 -9.46 -28.81
C HIS A 163 1.19 -8.21 -28.23
N GLY A 164 0.79 -7.02 -28.67
CA GLY A 164 1.33 -5.75 -28.18
C GLY A 164 0.72 -5.31 -26.84
N PHE A 165 1.15 -4.14 -26.36
CA PHE A 165 0.51 -3.47 -25.23
C PHE A 165 -0.96 -3.15 -25.58
N LEU A 166 -1.90 -3.39 -24.65
CA LEU A 166 -3.35 -3.26 -24.89
C LEU A 166 -3.90 -4.14 -26.03
N ALA A 167 -3.27 -5.29 -26.31
CA ALA A 167 -3.81 -6.25 -27.26
C ALA A 167 -5.15 -6.83 -26.77
N PRO A 168 -6.12 -7.10 -27.68
CA PRO A 168 -7.37 -7.75 -27.33
C PRO A 168 -7.16 -9.14 -26.71
N ALA A 169 -7.76 -9.33 -25.54
CA ALA A 169 -7.69 -10.55 -24.74
C ALA A 169 -9.09 -11.06 -24.36
N ASN A 170 -9.15 -12.30 -23.85
CA ASN A 170 -10.37 -12.94 -23.36
C ASN A 170 -10.13 -13.59 -21.99
N GLY A 171 -9.71 -12.76 -21.03
CA GLY A 171 -9.54 -13.15 -19.64
C GLY A 171 -8.21 -13.82 -19.31
N PRO A 172 -8.14 -14.47 -18.14
CA PRO A 172 -6.91 -15.05 -17.62
C PRO A 172 -6.35 -16.16 -18.50
N ASP A 173 -5.02 -16.25 -18.54
CA ASP A 173 -4.30 -17.40 -19.09
C ASP A 173 -3.44 -18.06 -18.00
N ILE A 174 -3.03 -19.31 -18.20
CA ILE A 174 -2.22 -20.12 -17.27
C ILE A 174 -2.93 -20.51 -15.96
N THR A 175 -3.36 -19.55 -15.14
CA THR A 175 -4.05 -19.78 -13.86
C THR A 175 -5.43 -19.12 -13.84
N ALA A 176 -6.28 -19.48 -12.88
CA ALA A 176 -7.64 -18.96 -12.77
C ALA A 176 -7.70 -17.42 -12.62
N ASN A 177 -6.67 -16.82 -12.05
CA ASN A 177 -6.53 -15.36 -11.92
C ASN A 177 -5.46 -14.77 -12.86
N GLY A 178 -4.81 -15.60 -13.67
CA GLY A 178 -3.76 -15.19 -14.59
C GLY A 178 -2.42 -14.94 -13.93
N ALA A 179 -2.29 -15.11 -12.61
CA ALA A 179 -1.03 -14.87 -11.92
C ALA A 179 0.08 -15.81 -12.41
N LEU A 180 1.27 -15.23 -12.53
CA LEU A 180 2.54 -15.89 -12.81
C LEU A 180 3.53 -15.52 -11.70
N GLY A 181 4.20 -16.52 -11.12
CA GLY A 181 5.16 -16.34 -10.02
C GLY A 181 4.77 -17.13 -8.79
#